data_AF-A0A3D2L4K4-F1
#
_entry.id   AF-A0A3D2L4K4-F1
#
_cell.length_a   1.000
_cell.length_b   1.000
_cell.length_c   1.000
_cell.angle_alpha   90.00
_cell.angle_beta   90.00
_cell.angle_gamma   90.00
#
_symmetry.space_group_name_H-M   'P 1'
#
loop_
_entity.id
_entity.type
_entity.pdbx_description
1 polymer ?
#
loop_
_entity_poly.entity_id
_entity_poly.type
_entity_poly.pdbx_seq_one_letter_code
_entity_poly.pdbx_strand_id
1 'polypeptide(L)'
;EDTPEGREALLARMRTHMVRAETNMAEIMPGMPRTGVTIRAVPDFLQASAPSAFYSAAPANGSAPAQFEINLSDMTDWPDFMLATLVFHETIPGHHLESALTAETANLPLIRQMIWNVAYGEGWA
;
A
#
# COMPACT_ATOMS: atom_id res chain seq x y z
N GLU A 1 7.72 19.76 -7.12
CA GLU A 1 7.07 20.74 -8.02
C GLU A 1 5.80 20.12 -8.57
N ASP A 2 4.78 20.94 -8.83
CA ASP A 2 3.53 20.47 -9.42
C ASP A 2 3.67 20.38 -10.96
N THR A 3 4.38 19.35 -11.40
CA THR A 3 4.63 19.02 -12.80
C THR A 3 4.48 17.51 -13.02
N PRO A 4 4.32 17.02 -14.26
CA PRO A 4 4.36 15.58 -14.54
C PRO A 4 5.64 14.92 -14.01
N GLU A 5 6.79 15.57 -14.19
CA GLU A 5 8.09 15.10 -13.70
C GLU A 5 8.15 15.11 -12.17
N GLY A 6 7.56 16.13 -11.53
CA GLY A 6 7.48 16.24 -10.08
C GLY A 6 6.60 15.15 -9.45
N ARG A 7 5.47 14.82 -10.08
CA ARG A 7 4.58 13.70 -9.70
C ARG A 7 5.30 12.37 -9.80
N GLU A 8 5.97 12.10 -10.93
CA GLU A 8 6.72 10.85 -11.09
C GLU A 8 7.91 10.77 -10.13
N ALA A 9 8.60 11.88 -9.87
CA ALA A 9 9.67 11.92 -8.88
C ALA A 9 9.16 11.58 -7.47
N LEU A 10 7.96 12.05 -7.11
CA LEU A 10 7.31 11.70 -5.83
C LEU A 10 7.00 10.19 -5.78
N LEU A 11 6.37 9.64 -6.81
CA LEU A 11 6.09 8.20 -6.91
C LEU A 11 7.37 7.36 -6.83
N ALA A 12 8.45 7.80 -7.48
CA ALA A 12 9.75 7.13 -7.43
C ALA A 12 10.35 7.11 -6.01
N ARG A 13 10.22 8.22 -5.26
CA ARG A 13 10.63 8.26 -3.84
C ARG A 13 9.83 7.29 -2.99
N MET A 14 8.50 7.25 -3.18
CA MET A 14 7.64 6.30 -2.47
C MET A 14 8.03 4.84 -2.75
N ARG A 15 8.29 4.50 -4.02
CA ARG A 15 8.77 3.16 -4.42
C ARG A 15 10.11 2.82 -3.78
N THR A 16 11.01 3.79 -3.61
CA THR A 16 12.28 3.59 -2.90
C THR A 16 12.05 3.29 -1.41
N HIS A 17 11.10 3.96 -0.76
CA HIS A 17 10.72 3.63 0.61
C HIS A 17 10.14 2.22 0.72
N MET A 18 9.29 1.82 -0.22
CA MET A 18 8.68 0.49 -0.27
C MET A 18 9.75 -0.61 -0.39
N VAL A 19 10.67 -0.50 -1.36
CA VAL A 19 11.77 -1.47 -1.54
C VAL A 19 12.66 -1.56 -0.30
N ARG A 20 12.93 -0.42 0.36
CA ARG A 20 13.69 -0.41 1.62
C ARG A 20 12.93 -1.15 2.73
N ALA A 21 11.62 -0.95 2.85
CA ALA A 21 10.81 -1.64 3.84
C ALA A 21 10.74 -3.15 3.56
N GLU A 22 10.51 -3.55 2.32
CA GLU A 22 10.53 -4.94 1.88
C GLU A 22 11.85 -5.64 2.22
N THR A 23 12.98 -4.99 1.90
CA THR A 23 14.32 -5.53 2.17
C THR A 23 14.53 -5.74 3.67
N ASN A 24 14.25 -4.73 4.48
CA ASN A 24 14.42 -4.80 5.93
C ASN A 24 13.46 -5.82 6.56
N MET A 25 12.21 -5.90 6.07
CA MET A 25 11.22 -6.83 6.59
C MET A 25 11.60 -8.28 6.31
N ALA A 26 12.17 -8.55 5.13
CA ALA A 26 12.63 -9.89 4.76
C ALA A 26 13.77 -10.41 5.66
N GLU A 27 14.56 -9.53 6.28
CA GLU A 27 15.60 -9.92 7.24
C GLU A 27 15.02 -10.38 8.59
N ILE A 28 13.85 -9.85 8.98
CA ILE A 28 13.24 -10.11 10.29
C ILE A 28 12.07 -11.10 10.24
N MET A 29 11.44 -11.27 9.07
CA MET A 29 10.25 -12.12 8.90
C MET A 29 10.51 -13.26 7.91
N PRO A 30 10.67 -14.51 8.38
CA PRO A 30 10.94 -15.67 7.53
C PRO A 30 9.71 -16.19 6.72
N GLY A 31 8.70 -15.34 6.49
CA GLY A 31 7.42 -15.72 5.90
C GLY A 31 6.73 -14.57 5.18
N MET A 32 7.48 -13.82 4.36
CA MET A 32 6.92 -12.75 3.54
C MET A 32 5.84 -13.29 2.58
N PRO A 33 4.74 -12.55 2.37
CA PRO A 33 3.71 -12.92 1.41
C PRO A 33 4.28 -12.99 -0.02
N ARG A 34 3.68 -13.84 -0.86
CA ARG A 34 4.03 -13.93 -2.29
C ARG A 34 3.30 -12.88 -3.13
N THR A 35 2.14 -12.44 -2.65
CA THR A 35 1.37 -11.36 -3.24
C THR A 35 2.15 -10.06 -3.12
N GLY A 36 2.44 -9.40 -4.24
CA GLY A 36 3.12 -8.11 -4.24
C GLY A 36 2.15 -6.92 -4.15
N VAL A 37 2.72 -5.72 -3.99
CA VAL A 37 2.02 -4.43 -4.00
C VAL A 37 2.68 -3.47 -4.97
N THR A 38 1.89 -2.56 -5.55
CA THR A 38 2.36 -1.51 -6.46
C THR A 38 1.89 -0.14 -6.01
N ILE A 39 2.70 0.89 -6.23
CA ILE A 39 2.36 2.29 -5.93
C ILE A 39 2.04 3.02 -7.24
N ARG A 40 0.85 3.64 -7.30
CA ARG A 40 0.42 4.44 -8.45
C ARG A 40 -0.36 5.69 -8.03
N ALA A 41 -0.47 6.64 -8.95
CA ALA A 41 -1.36 7.78 -8.77
C ALA A 41 -2.83 7.35 -8.98
N VAL A 42 -3.74 7.98 -8.24
CA VAL A 42 -5.17 7.93 -8.54
C VAL A 42 -5.42 8.53 -9.94
N PRO A 43 -6.20 7.86 -10.81
CA PRO A 43 -6.54 8.37 -12.13
C PRO A 43 -7.19 9.76 -12.05
N ASP A 44 -6.84 10.67 -12.98
CA ASP A 44 -7.29 12.07 -12.96
C ASP A 44 -8.81 12.23 -12.82
N PHE A 45 -9.60 11.38 -13.50
CA PHE A 45 -11.06 11.43 -13.45
C PHE A 45 -11.65 11.01 -12.09
N LEU A 46 -10.88 10.38 -11.20
CA LEU A 46 -11.30 9.95 -9.86
C LEU A 46 -10.80 10.88 -8.75
N GLN A 47 -9.78 11.70 -9.02
CA GLN A 47 -9.07 12.47 -7.97
C GLN A 47 -9.99 13.36 -7.13
N ALA A 48 -11.02 13.97 -7.73
CA ALA A 48 -11.94 14.85 -7.01
C ALA A 48 -12.83 14.14 -5.98
N SER A 49 -13.01 12.81 -6.11
CA SER A 49 -13.86 11.99 -5.23
C SER A 49 -13.08 10.94 -4.45
N ALA A 50 -11.81 10.73 -4.78
CA ALA A 50 -10.97 9.73 -4.13
C ALA A 50 -10.43 10.26 -2.79
N PRO A 51 -10.19 9.38 -1.82
CA PRO A 51 -9.38 9.70 -0.64
C PRO A 51 -7.99 10.22 -1.03
N SER A 52 -7.30 10.86 -0.10
CA SER A 52 -5.91 11.33 -0.30
C SER A 52 -4.96 10.16 -0.61
N ALA A 53 -5.13 9.03 0.06
CA ALA A 53 -4.38 7.81 -0.16
C ALA A 53 -5.26 6.61 0.22
N PHE A 54 -5.08 5.46 -0.43
CA PHE A 54 -5.72 4.23 -0.01
C PHE A 54 -5.01 2.97 -0.53
N TYR A 55 -5.04 1.91 0.28
CA TYR A 55 -4.68 0.55 -0.09
C TYR A 55 -5.88 -0.24 -0.63
N SER A 56 -5.63 -1.08 -1.64
CA SER A 56 -6.56 -2.07 -2.18
C SER A 56 -5.88 -3.43 -2.23
N ALA A 57 -6.48 -4.42 -1.56
CA ALA A 57 -6.00 -5.79 -1.55
C ALA A 57 -5.99 -6.41 -2.95
N ALA A 58 -5.08 -7.37 -3.17
CA ALA A 58 -5.01 -8.11 -4.42
C ALA A 58 -6.30 -8.92 -4.65
N PRO A 59 -6.77 -9.05 -5.90
CA PRO A 59 -7.88 -9.94 -6.24
C PRO A 59 -7.60 -11.38 -5.79
N ALA A 60 -8.60 -12.04 -5.20
CA ALA A 60 -8.48 -13.42 -4.70
C ALA A 60 -8.11 -14.45 -5.79
N ASN A 61 -8.35 -14.13 -7.07
CA ASN A 61 -7.98 -14.96 -8.21
C ASN A 61 -6.52 -14.75 -8.68
N GLY A 62 -5.76 -13.86 -8.02
CA GLY A 62 -4.35 -13.60 -8.33
C GLY A 62 -4.11 -12.86 -9.65
N SER A 63 -5.12 -12.22 -10.24
CA SER A 63 -4.99 -11.59 -11.56
C SER A 63 -4.13 -10.32 -11.58
N ALA A 64 -3.88 -9.72 -10.41
CA ALA A 64 -3.10 -8.49 -10.24
C ALA A 64 -2.49 -8.41 -8.83
N PRO A 65 -1.43 -7.62 -8.63
CA PRO A 65 -0.93 -7.30 -7.30
C PRO A 65 -1.91 -6.39 -6.54
N ALA A 66 -1.67 -6.23 -5.23
CA ALA A 66 -2.29 -5.19 -4.44
C ALA A 66 -1.85 -3.80 -4.91
N GLN A 67 -2.61 -2.78 -4.54
CA GLN A 67 -2.40 -1.41 -5.02
C GLN A 67 -2.42 -0.44 -3.84
N PHE A 68 -1.39 0.38 -3.73
CA PHE A 68 -1.40 1.60 -2.95
C PHE A 68 -1.55 2.77 -3.92
N GLU A 69 -2.67 3.49 -3.80
CA GLU A 69 -3.00 4.63 -4.64
C GLU A 69 -2.86 5.94 -3.85
N ILE A 70 -2.18 6.92 -4.44
CA ILE A 70 -2.00 8.26 -3.86
C ILE A 70 -2.61 9.33 -4.78
N ASN A 71 -3.37 10.26 -4.19
CA ASN A 71 -4.06 11.31 -4.91
C ASN A 71 -3.13 12.51 -5.11
N LEU A 72 -2.71 12.76 -6.35
CA LEU A 72 -1.75 13.82 -6.71
C LEU A 72 -2.43 15.05 -7.33
N SER A 73 -3.70 15.30 -6.97
CA SER A 73 -4.44 16.49 -7.41
C SER A 73 -3.84 17.77 -6.83
N ASP A 74 -3.41 17.75 -5.56
CA ASP A 74 -2.61 18.80 -4.94
C ASP A 74 -1.29 18.20 -4.43
N MET A 75 -0.17 18.59 -5.03
CA MET A 75 1.15 18.11 -4.63
C MET A 75 1.63 18.69 -3.30
N THR A 76 0.98 19.75 -2.79
CA THR A 76 1.32 20.35 -1.49
C THR A 76 0.82 19.53 -0.31
N ASP A 77 -0.14 18.63 -0.52
CA ASP A 77 -0.62 17.65 0.47
C ASP A 77 0.46 16.62 0.85
N TRP A 78 1.51 16.49 0.03
CA TRP A 78 2.52 15.44 0.14
C TRP A 78 3.94 15.99 0.36
N PRO A 79 4.21 16.66 1.49
CA PRO A 79 5.57 17.01 1.86
C PRO A 79 6.41 15.75 2.06
N ASP A 80 7.66 15.81 1.59
CA ASP A 80 8.56 14.66 1.51
C ASP A 80 8.75 13.91 2.84
N PHE A 81 8.70 14.62 3.98
CA PHE A 81 8.90 14.01 5.29
C PHE A 81 7.78 13.04 5.69
N MET A 82 6.58 13.12 5.08
CA MET A 82 5.46 12.21 5.36
C MET A 82 5.49 10.94 4.50
N LEU A 83 6.18 10.96 3.36
CA LEU A 83 6.09 9.88 2.38
C LEU A 83 6.53 8.52 2.94
N ALA A 84 7.57 8.51 3.78
CA ALA A 84 8.06 7.26 4.37
C ALA A 84 7.01 6.61 5.28
N THR A 85 6.40 7.38 6.19
CA THR A 85 5.40 6.83 7.12
C THR A 85 4.14 6.38 6.39
N LEU A 86 3.71 7.13 5.37
CA LEU A 86 2.56 6.76 4.56
C LEU A 86 2.80 5.46 3.78
N VAL A 87 3.97 5.34 3.14
CA VAL A 87 4.33 4.11 2.41
C VAL A 87 4.36 2.92 3.36
N PHE A 88 4.91 3.06 4.56
CA PHE A 88 4.99 1.96 5.52
C PHE A 88 3.63 1.51 6.03
N HIS A 89 2.74 2.47 6.29
CA HIS A 89 1.36 2.24 6.71
C HIS A 89 0.55 1.49 5.64
N GLU A 90 0.61 1.94 4.38
CA GLU A 90 -0.21 1.38 3.30
C GLU A 90 0.39 0.11 2.68
N THR A 91 1.71 -0.09 2.81
CA THR A 91 2.43 -1.22 2.20
C THR A 91 3.01 -2.15 3.27
N ILE A 92 4.33 -2.22 3.37
CA ILE A 92 5.06 -3.06 4.31
C ILE A 92 5.73 -2.13 5.33
N PRO A 93 5.59 -2.39 6.64
CA PRO A 93 4.97 -3.56 7.27
C PRO A 93 3.44 -3.45 7.52
N GLY A 94 2.76 -2.42 7.05
CA GLY A 94 1.35 -2.15 7.35
C GLY A 94 0.34 -2.98 6.56
N HIS A 95 -0.64 -2.30 5.95
CA HIS A 95 -1.83 -2.92 5.36
C HIS A 95 -1.53 -4.03 4.35
N HIS A 96 -0.54 -3.86 3.47
CA HIS A 96 -0.23 -4.90 2.51
C HIS A 96 0.24 -6.18 3.18
N LEU A 97 1.12 -6.07 4.17
CA LEU A 97 1.63 -7.24 4.88
C LEU A 97 0.49 -7.96 5.63
N GLU A 98 -0.34 -7.22 6.37
CA GLU A 98 -1.49 -7.76 7.08
C GLU A 98 -2.45 -8.50 6.13
N SER A 99 -2.92 -7.81 5.10
CA SER A 99 -3.94 -8.34 4.20
C SER A 99 -3.42 -9.51 3.37
N ALA A 100 -2.17 -9.45 2.90
CA ALA A 100 -1.58 -10.53 2.12
C ALA A 100 -1.34 -11.79 2.97
N LEU A 101 -0.91 -11.64 4.23
CA LEU A 101 -0.79 -12.77 5.15
C LEU A 101 -2.15 -13.39 5.45
N THR A 102 -3.17 -12.58 5.72
CA THR A 102 -4.54 -13.06 5.94
C THR A 102 -5.05 -13.86 4.74
N ALA A 103 -4.82 -13.36 3.51
CA ALA A 103 -5.23 -14.04 2.27
C ALA A 103 -4.45 -15.33 1.99
N GLU A 104 -3.15 -15.37 2.30
CA GLU A 104 -2.29 -16.53 2.01
C GLU A 104 -2.26 -17.57 3.14
N THR A 105 -2.82 -17.27 4.31
CA THR A 105 -2.88 -18.20 5.44
C THR A 105 -3.76 -19.40 5.09
N ALA A 106 -3.12 -20.56 4.96
CA ALA A 106 -3.79 -21.82 4.72
C ALA A 106 -4.77 -22.16 5.85
N ASN A 107 -5.91 -22.75 5.49
CA ASN A 107 -6.95 -23.23 6.42
C ASN A 107 -7.60 -22.14 7.31
N LEU A 108 -7.46 -20.86 6.98
CA LEU A 108 -8.23 -19.81 7.63
C LEU A 108 -9.69 -19.89 7.15
N PRO A 109 -10.70 -19.95 8.05
CA PRO A 109 -12.10 -19.95 7.63
C PRO A 109 -12.41 -18.73 6.79
N LEU A 110 -13.19 -18.89 5.71
CA LEU A 110 -13.47 -17.80 4.76
C LEU A 110 -14.01 -16.54 5.44
N ILE A 111 -14.84 -16.69 6.48
CA ILE A 111 -15.35 -15.55 7.26
C ILE A 111 -14.24 -14.71 7.90
N ARG A 112 -13.14 -15.34 8.32
CA ARG A 112 -11.95 -14.65 8.86
C ARG A 112 -11.04 -14.08 7.79
N GLN A 113 -11.11 -14.57 6.55
CA GLN A 113 -10.42 -13.97 5.41
C GLN A 113 -11.17 -12.75 4.86
N MET A 114 -12.51 -12.73 4.97
CA MET A 114 -13.35 -11.71 4.31
C MET A 114 -13.82 -10.59 5.23
N ILE A 115 -14.00 -10.82 6.53
CA ILE A 115 -14.42 -9.78 7.46
C ILE A 115 -13.18 -9.04 7.96
N TRP A 116 -13.03 -7.78 7.52
CA TRP A 116 -11.98 -6.91 8.00
C TRP A 116 -12.42 -6.15 9.26
N ASN A 117 -11.63 -6.24 10.32
CA ASN A 117 -11.85 -5.49 11.55
C ASN A 117 -11.00 -4.22 11.51
N VAL A 118 -11.66 -3.06 11.45
CA VAL A 118 -11.00 -1.75 11.32
C VAL A 118 -9.99 -1.52 12.45
N ALA A 119 -10.36 -1.80 13.71
CA ALA A 119 -9.46 -1.55 14.84
C ALA A 119 -8.20 -2.44 14.80
N TYR A 120 -8.31 -3.67 14.30
CA TYR A 120 -7.16 -4.55 14.08
C TYR A 120 -6.31 -4.07 12.90
N GLY A 121 -6.91 -3.77 11.75
CA GLY A 121 -6.18 -3.37 10.55
C GLY A 121 -5.47 -2.02 10.69
N GLU A 122 -6.18 -1.01 11.19
CA GLU A 122 -5.62 0.34 11.45
C GLU A 122 -4.68 0.35 12.65
N GLY A 123 -4.88 -0.55 13.62
CA GLY A 123 -3.98 -0.70 14.76
C GLY A 123 -2.70 -1.49 14.44
N TRP A 124 -2.72 -2.28 13.36
CA TRP A 124 -1.55 -2.98 12.84
C TRP A 124 -0.64 -2.04 12.05
N ALA A 125 -1.22 -1.23 11.18
CA ALA A 125 -0.53 -0.32 10.27
C ALA A 125 -0.01 0.95 10.97
#